data_AF-B9TNX6-F1
#
_entry.id   AF-B9TNX6-F1
#
_cell.length_a   1.000
_cell.length_b   1.000
_cell.length_c   1.000
_cell.angle_alpha   90.00
_cell.angle_beta   90.00
_cell.angle_gamma   90.00
#
_symmetry.space_group_name_H-M   'P 1'
#
loop_
_entity.id
_entity.type
_entity.pdbx_description
1 polymer ?
#
loop_
_entity_poly.entity_id
_entity_poly.type
_entity_poly.pdbx_seq_one_letter_code
_entity_poly.pdbx_strand_id
1 'polypeptide(L)'
;LLDERQSLNVMRFLQAINERHDLTDSLKELRCKTLIFVGESSEFRDESVHMCAKMGKKSCALVEVQACGSLVTEEHPYAMVIPMELYLMGFGYHRQPHFASSSSNGSNPASPSSHSCIAPELLSPESLGVKLKPIKTRVH
;
A
#
# COMPACT_ATOMS: atom_id res chain seq x y z
N LEU A 1 28.51 10.59 -6.78
CA LEU A 1 27.22 10.02 -6.36
C LEU A 1 26.81 10.41 -4.92
N LEU A 2 27.74 10.64 -3.99
CA LEU A 2 27.42 11.07 -2.61
C LEU A 2 27.08 12.58 -2.47
N ASP A 3 27.54 13.43 -3.40
CA ASP A 3 27.25 14.88 -3.35
C ASP A 3 25.79 15.25 -3.60
N GLU A 4 25.03 14.44 -4.34
CA GLU A 4 23.59 14.71 -4.58
C GLU A 4 22.73 14.42 -3.35
N ARG A 5 23.23 13.63 -2.38
CA ARG A 5 22.54 13.34 -1.11
C ARG A 5 22.66 14.45 -0.08
N GLN A 6 23.43 15.51 -0.36
CA GLN A 6 23.69 16.62 0.58
C GLN A 6 22.83 17.86 0.32
N SER A 7 21.71 17.73 -0.40
CA SER A 7 20.74 18.83 -0.44
C SER A 7 20.31 19.17 0.99
N LEU A 8 20.33 20.46 1.34
CA LEU A 8 19.92 20.96 2.65
C LEU A 8 18.53 20.43 3.05
N ASN A 9 17.65 20.20 2.08
CA ASN A 9 16.31 19.66 2.32
C ASN A 9 16.34 18.18 2.73
N VAL A 10 17.23 17.37 2.15
CA VAL A 10 17.44 15.98 2.55
C VAL A 10 17.98 15.92 3.97
N MET A 11 18.96 16.77 4.29
CA MET A 11 19.53 16.83 5.65
C MET A 11 18.51 17.26 6.70
N ARG A 12 17.68 18.26 6.40
CA ARG A 12 16.59 18.69 7.29
C ARG A 12 15.55 17.58 7.50
N PHE A 13 15.20 16.86 6.45
CA PHE A 13 14.29 15.73 6.54
C PHE A 13 14.85 14.62 7.43
N LEU A 14 16.12 14.23 7.21
CA LEU A 14 16.79 13.22 8.04
C LEU A 14 16.89 13.64 9.50
N GLN A 15 17.22 14.91 9.77
CA GLN A 15 17.27 15.43 11.13
C GLN A 15 15.89 15.33 11.81
N ALA A 16 14.82 15.73 11.14
CA ALA A 16 13.46 15.62 11.67
C ALA A 16 13.03 14.17 11.94
N ILE A 17 13.47 13.22 11.11
CA ILE A 17 13.22 11.77 11.30
C ILE A 17 14.09 11.17 12.40
N ASN A 18 15.25 11.75 12.72
CA ASN A 18 16.08 11.27 13.83
C ASN A 18 15.62 11.82 15.18
N GLU A 19 14.99 13.00 15.20
CA GLU A 19 14.53 13.69 16.41
C GLU A 19 13.04 13.43 16.72
N ARG A 20 12.42 12.42 16.12
CA ARG A 20 10.99 12.10 16.37
C ARG A 20 10.77 11.72 17.83
N HIS A 21 9.66 12.19 18.37
CA HIS A 21 9.18 11.76 19.67
C HIS A 21 8.62 10.33 19.61
N ASP A 22 8.65 9.66 20.75
CA ASP A 22 8.05 8.33 20.90
C ASP A 22 6.52 8.40 20.74
N LEU A 23 5.97 7.53 19.89
CA LEU A 23 4.54 7.42 19.61
C LEU A 23 3.87 6.29 20.40
N THR A 24 4.61 5.55 21.24
CA THR A 24 4.13 4.32 21.91
C THR A 24 2.79 4.48 22.61
N ASP A 25 2.56 5.60 23.31
CA ASP A 25 1.28 5.85 23.97
C ASP A 25 0.19 6.29 22.98
N SER A 26 0.54 7.13 22.00
CA SER A 26 -0.39 7.54 20.94
C SER A 26 -0.85 6.37 20.06
N LEU A 27 -0.02 5.33 19.89
CA LEU A 27 -0.39 4.11 19.18
C LEU A 27 -1.52 3.33 19.87
N LYS A 28 -1.64 3.41 21.19
CA LYS A 28 -2.73 2.75 21.94
C LYS A 28 -4.08 3.43 21.69
N GLU A 29 -4.05 4.74 21.41
CA GLU A 29 -5.23 5.56 21.16
C GLU A 29 -5.68 5.52 19.69
N LEU A 30 -4.92 4.84 18.81
CA LEU A 30 -5.22 4.75 17.38
C LEU A 30 -6.52 3.96 17.14
N ARG A 31 -7.54 4.64 16.61
CA ARG A 31 -8.89 4.06 16.44
C ARG A 31 -9.10 3.32 15.12
N CYS A 32 -8.33 3.65 14.09
CA CYS A 32 -8.43 2.94 12.81
C CYS A 32 -7.87 1.53 12.95
N LYS A 33 -8.33 0.60 12.09
CA LYS A 33 -7.55 -0.63 11.93
C LYS A 33 -6.26 -0.28 11.20
N THR A 34 -5.22 -1.06 11.45
CA THR A 34 -3.90 -0.88 10.82
C THR A 34 -3.42 -2.23 10.28
N LEU A 35 -2.88 -2.20 9.06
CA LEU A 35 -2.18 -3.32 8.44
C LEU A 35 -0.71 -2.92 8.31
N ILE A 36 0.18 -3.65 8.96
CA ILE A 36 1.62 -3.42 8.93
C ILE A 36 2.27 -4.51 8.07
N PHE A 37 3.08 -4.10 7.11
CA PHE A 37 3.95 -4.99 6.35
C PHE A 37 5.39 -4.80 6.81
N VAL A 38 6.10 -5.90 7.00
CA VAL A 38 7.53 -5.86 7.34
C VAL A 38 8.24 -7.04 6.67
N GLY A 39 9.43 -6.80 6.11
CA GLY A 39 10.26 -7.89 5.60
C GLY A 39 10.92 -8.67 6.73
N GLU A 40 11.06 -9.97 6.55
CA GLU A 40 11.71 -10.89 7.50
C GLU A 40 13.16 -10.46 7.82
N SER A 41 13.89 -9.94 6.83
CA SER A 41 15.28 -9.49 6.96
C SER A 41 15.41 -7.98 7.19
N SER A 42 14.31 -7.29 7.51
CA SER A 42 14.30 -5.84 7.76
C SER A 42 14.92 -5.49 9.10
N GLU A 43 15.74 -4.45 9.15
CA GLU A 43 16.25 -3.87 10.41
C GLU A 43 15.13 -3.32 11.30
N PHE A 44 13.94 -3.09 10.74
CA PHE A 44 12.77 -2.54 11.43
C PHE A 44 11.78 -3.62 11.91
N ARG A 45 12.16 -4.90 11.83
CA ARG A 45 11.29 -6.04 12.19
C ARG A 45 10.82 -5.97 13.65
N ASP A 46 11.75 -5.82 14.57
CA ASP A 46 11.44 -5.78 16.00
C ASP A 46 10.60 -4.55 16.38
N GLU A 47 10.88 -3.39 15.76
CA GLU A 47 10.08 -2.17 15.94
C GLU A 47 8.65 -2.38 15.43
N SER A 48 8.47 -3.04 14.27
CA SER A 48 7.15 -3.32 13.70
C SER A 48 6.34 -4.27 14.58
N VAL A 49 6.98 -5.31 15.14
CA VAL A 49 6.35 -6.21 16.11
C VAL A 49 5.97 -5.47 17.39
N HIS A 50 6.85 -4.59 17.89
CA HIS A 50 6.58 -3.74 19.05
C HIS A 50 5.39 -2.81 18.80
N MET A 51 5.33 -2.10 17.67
CA MET A 51 4.21 -1.25 17.29
C MET A 51 2.89 -2.02 17.22
N CYS A 52 2.89 -3.20 16.60
CA CYS A 52 1.72 -4.07 16.53
C CYS A 52 1.24 -4.48 17.93
N ALA A 53 2.16 -4.79 18.84
CA ALA A 53 1.83 -5.15 20.22
C ALA A 53 1.21 -3.99 21.00
N LYS A 54 1.61 -2.74 20.73
CA LYS A 54 1.08 -1.53 21.38
C LYS A 54 -0.30 -1.12 20.87
N MET A 55 -0.58 -1.26 19.58
CA MET A 55 -1.90 -0.96 19.00
C MET A 55 -2.98 -1.95 19.47
N GLY A 56 -2.60 -3.21 19.72
CA GLY A 56 -3.49 -4.27 20.19
C GLY A 56 -4.06 -5.17 19.08
N LYS A 57 -4.33 -6.44 19.41
CA LYS A 57 -4.68 -7.50 18.43
C LYS A 57 -5.98 -7.29 17.66
N LYS A 58 -6.88 -6.43 18.16
CA LYS A 58 -8.17 -6.16 17.51
C LYS A 58 -8.08 -5.06 16.46
N SER A 59 -7.11 -4.16 16.58
CA SER A 59 -6.92 -3.00 15.70
C SER A 59 -5.81 -3.22 14.69
N CYS A 60 -4.79 -4.03 15.00
CA CYS A 60 -3.64 -4.21 14.14
C CYS A 60 -3.50 -5.64 13.59
N ALA A 61 -3.19 -5.75 12.30
CA ALA A 61 -2.71 -6.96 11.64
C ALA A 61 -1.27 -6.73 11.15
N LEU A 62 -0.41 -7.75 11.31
CA LEU A 62 0.99 -7.71 10.92
C LEU A 62 1.25 -8.82 9.89
N VAL A 63 1.88 -8.46 8.77
CA VAL A 63 2.29 -9.39 7.71
C VAL A 63 3.80 -9.34 7.60
N GLU A 64 4.43 -10.47 7.93
CA GLU A 64 5.88 -10.66 7.75
C GLU A 64 6.14 -11.28 6.38
N VAL A 65 6.84 -10.54 5.51
CA VAL A 65 7.14 -10.94 4.13
C VAL A 65 8.47 -11.67 4.12
N GLN A 66 8.42 -12.95 3.78
CA GLN A 66 9.58 -13.85 3.74
C GLN A 66 10.58 -13.42 2.67
N ALA A 67 11.88 -13.64 2.93
CA ALA A 67 12.97 -13.32 1.99
C ALA A 67 12.91 -11.86 1.46
N CYS A 68 12.54 -10.92 2.32
CA CYS A 68 12.39 -9.49 2.00
C CYS A 68 13.15 -8.63 3.01
N GLY A 69 13.83 -7.58 2.51
CA GLY A 69 14.40 -6.51 3.31
C GLY A 69 13.38 -5.44 3.70
N SER A 70 13.85 -4.21 3.90
CA SER A 70 13.02 -3.10 4.40
C SER A 70 12.02 -2.54 3.38
N LEU A 71 12.24 -2.78 2.08
CA LEU A 71 11.48 -2.16 1.00
C LEU A 71 10.50 -3.16 0.36
N VAL A 72 9.53 -3.62 1.16
CA VAL A 72 8.52 -4.61 0.73
C VAL A 72 7.81 -4.20 -0.57
N THR A 73 7.52 -2.91 -0.72
CA THR A 73 6.85 -2.33 -1.90
C THR A 73 7.66 -2.47 -3.19
N GLU A 74 8.98 -2.49 -3.10
CA GLU A 74 9.90 -2.58 -4.24
C GLU A 74 10.40 -4.00 -4.45
N GLU A 75 10.69 -4.72 -3.36
CA GLU A 75 11.24 -6.08 -3.38
C GLU A 75 10.17 -7.13 -3.69
N HIS A 76 8.99 -7.03 -3.06
CA HIS A 76 7.91 -8.03 -3.16
C HIS A 76 6.50 -7.39 -3.23
N PRO A 77 6.22 -6.53 -4.23
CA PRO A 77 4.93 -5.84 -4.32
C PRO A 77 3.72 -6.78 -4.38
N TYR A 78 3.86 -7.94 -5.02
CA TYR A 78 2.77 -8.92 -5.12
C TYR A 78 2.42 -9.59 -3.80
N ALA A 79 3.36 -9.68 -2.85
CA ALA A 79 3.10 -10.22 -1.52
C ALA A 79 2.11 -9.35 -0.72
N MET A 80 1.92 -8.09 -1.11
CA MET A 80 1.01 -7.16 -0.45
C MET A 80 -0.43 -7.26 -0.94
N VAL A 81 -0.66 -7.77 -2.16
CA VAL A 81 -1.96 -7.73 -2.84
C VAL A 81 -3.02 -8.51 -2.07
N ILE A 82 -2.76 -9.79 -1.79
CA ILE A 82 -3.74 -10.66 -1.11
C ILE A 82 -4.02 -10.18 0.32
N PRO A 83 -3.01 -9.85 1.16
CA PRO A 83 -3.29 -9.31 2.49
C PRO A 83 -4.04 -7.98 2.46
N MET A 84 -3.76 -7.09 1.50
CA MET A 84 -4.52 -5.85 1.33
C MET A 84 -5.98 -6.12 0.94
N GLU A 85 -6.22 -7.04 0.01
CA GLU A 85 -7.57 -7.42 -0.41
C GLU A 85 -8.37 -7.97 0.78
N LEU A 86 -7.82 -8.94 1.52
CA LEU A 86 -8.46 -9.52 2.70
C LEU A 86 -8.73 -8.48 3.79
N TYR A 87 -7.79 -7.56 3.98
CA TYR A 87 -7.95 -6.47 4.93
C TYR A 87 -9.09 -5.53 4.53
N LEU A 88 -9.18 -5.14 3.26
CA LEU A 88 -10.26 -4.30 2.72
C LEU A 88 -11.61 -5.03 2.69
N MET A 89 -11.62 -6.34 2.43
CA MET A 89 -12.79 -7.20 2.59
C MET A 89 -13.36 -7.12 4.01
N GLY A 90 -12.50 -7.10 5.03
CA GLY A 90 -12.90 -6.95 6.44
C GLY A 90 -13.67 -5.64 6.75
N PHE A 91 -13.55 -4.63 5.90
CA PHE A 91 -14.30 -3.37 5.98
C PHE A 91 -15.52 -3.31 5.05
N GLY A 92 -15.76 -4.35 4.25
CA GLY A 92 -16.83 -4.36 3.25
C GLY A 92 -16.52 -3.58 1.96
N TYR A 93 -15.26 -3.20 1.72
CA TYR A 93 -14.86 -2.53 0.48
C TYR A 93 -14.77 -3.48 -0.72
N HIS A 94 -14.67 -4.79 -0.47
CA HIS A 94 -14.68 -5.78 -1.53
C HIS A 94 -16.12 -6.15 -1.90
N ARG A 95 -16.55 -5.69 -3.07
CA ARG A 95 -17.76 -6.18 -3.72
C ARG A 95 -17.43 -7.51 -4.37
N GLN A 96 -17.99 -8.61 -3.86
CA GLN A 96 -17.97 -9.88 -4.59
C GLN A 96 -18.43 -9.62 -6.03
N PRO A 97 -17.65 -9.99 -7.05
CA PRO A 97 -18.21 -10.16 -8.37
C PRO A 97 -19.36 -11.15 -8.17
N HIS A 98 -20.58 -10.77 -8.52
CA HIS A 98 -21.67 -11.71 -8.59
C HIS A 98 -21.26 -12.77 -9.62
N PHE A 99 -20.66 -13.87 -9.17
CA PHE A 99 -20.65 -15.09 -9.95
C PHE A 99 -22.13 -15.39 -10.16
N ALA A 100 -22.59 -15.23 -11.39
CA ALA A 100 -23.92 -15.63 -11.77
C ALA A 100 -24.06 -17.11 -11.44
N SER A 101 -24.66 -17.41 -10.29
CA SER A 101 -25.25 -18.71 -10.01
C SER A 101 -26.13 -19.02 -11.19
N SER A 102 -25.67 -19.94 -12.02
CA SER A 102 -26.38 -20.43 -13.17
C SER A 102 -27.51 -21.31 -12.63
N SER A 103 -28.60 -20.69 -12.18
CA SER A 103 -29.87 -21.40 -12.01
C SER A 103 -31.05 -20.44 -12.09
N SER A 104 -31.90 -20.74 -13.07
CA SER A 104 -33.29 -20.34 -13.27
C SER A 104 -33.60 -18.88 -13.63
N ASN A 105 -33.89 -18.70 -14.93
CA ASN A 105 -35.00 -17.92 -15.49
C ASN A 105 -35.33 -16.58 -14.82
N GLY A 106 -34.70 -15.51 -15.30
CA GLY A 106 -35.14 -14.15 -15.04
C GLY A 106 -34.31 -13.16 -15.84
N SER A 107 -34.77 -12.84 -17.05
CA SER A 107 -34.20 -11.79 -17.90
C SER A 107 -34.12 -10.46 -17.16
N ASN A 108 -32.91 -9.92 -16.97
CA ASN A 108 -32.70 -8.54 -16.55
C ASN A 108 -31.67 -7.87 -17.49
N PRO A 109 -32.07 -6.94 -18.39
CA PRO A 109 -31.22 -6.41 -19.45
C PRO A 109 -30.55 -5.06 -19.07
N ALA A 110 -30.03 -4.92 -17.85
CA ALA A 110 -29.37 -3.68 -17.43
C ALA A 110 -28.39 -3.89 -16.27
N SER A 111 -27.17 -4.35 -16.55
CA SER A 111 -26.05 -4.30 -15.60
C SER A 111 -24.72 -4.37 -16.38
N PRO A 112 -23.96 -3.27 -16.56
CA PRO A 112 -22.62 -3.38 -17.09
C PRO A 112 -21.71 -3.97 -16.01
N SER A 113 -20.98 -5.00 -16.40
CA SER A 113 -19.96 -5.73 -15.64
C SER A 113 -19.02 -4.78 -14.88
N SER A 114 -19.16 -4.75 -13.55
CA SER A 114 -18.29 -3.95 -12.68
C SER A 114 -16.97 -4.67 -12.42
N HIS A 115 -16.13 -4.80 -13.45
CA HIS A 115 -14.70 -4.76 -13.23
C HIS A 115 -14.38 -3.30 -12.94
N SER A 116 -13.96 -2.95 -11.71
CA SER A 116 -13.34 -1.65 -11.47
C SER A 116 -11.92 -1.67 -12.04
N CYS A 117 -11.83 -1.85 -13.35
CA CYS A 117 -10.65 -1.52 -14.11
C CYS A 117 -10.86 -0.07 -14.52
N ILE A 118 -10.06 0.84 -13.99
CA ILE A 118 -9.91 2.14 -14.64
C ILE A 118 -9.49 1.83 -16.07
N ALA A 119 -10.31 2.23 -17.04
CA ALA A 119 -10.03 2.06 -18.46
C ALA A 119 -8.60 2.57 -18.73
N PRO A 120 -7.70 1.79 -19.36
CA PRO A 120 -6.30 2.19 -19.59
C PRO A 120 -6.16 3.58 -20.20
N GLU A 121 -7.15 3.97 -21.00
CA GLU A 121 -7.28 5.26 -21.67
C GLU A 121 -7.45 6.44 -20.69
N LEU A 122 -7.95 6.21 -19.47
CA LEU A 122 -8.07 7.21 -18.41
C LEU A 122 -6.75 7.45 -17.65
N LEU A 123 -5.78 6.56 -17.78
CA LEU A 123 -4.43 6.72 -17.25
C LEU A 123 -3.48 7.37 -18.28
N SER A 124 -3.99 7.74 -19.45
CA SER A 124 -3.20 8.46 -20.44
C SER A 124 -2.88 9.88 -19.93
N PRO A 125 -1.70 10.43 -20.26
CA PRO A 125 -1.37 11.81 -19.94
C PRO A 125 -2.41 12.80 -20.49
N GLU A 126 -2.95 12.51 -21.67
CA GLU A 126 -3.97 13.31 -22.34
C GLU A 126 -5.30 13.33 -21.56
N SER A 127 -5.76 12.18 -21.05
CA SER A 127 -6.99 12.10 -20.26
C SER A 127 -6.86 12.72 -18.88
N LEU A 128 -5.66 12.72 -18.31
CA LEU A 128 -5.35 13.37 -17.03
C LEU A 128 -5.13 14.89 -17.17
N GLY A 129 -5.19 15.44 -18.39
CA GLY A 129 -4.92 16.85 -18.67
C GLY A 129 -3.45 17.25 -18.45
N VAL A 130 -2.55 16.27 -18.41
CA VAL A 130 -1.12 16.47 -18.13
C VAL A 130 -0.33 16.42 -19.43
N LYS A 131 0.24 17.56 -19.84
CA LYS A 131 1.10 17.63 -21.03
C LYS A 131 2.54 17.25 -20.68
N LEU A 132 2.86 15.95 -20.73
CA LEU A 132 4.22 15.45 -20.50
C LEU A 132 5.12 15.74 -21.72
N LYS A 133 6.34 16.25 -21.47
CA LYS A 133 7.38 16.34 -22.50
C LYS A 133 8.21 15.07 -22.47
N PRO A 134 8.54 14.47 -23.64
CA PRO A 134 9.41 13.29 -23.68
C PRO A 134 10.76 13.59 -23.02
N ILE A 135 11.18 12.74 -22.09
CA ILE A 135 12.51 12.80 -21.51
C ILE A 135 13.48 12.21 -22.54
N LYS A 136 14.45 13.00 -22.99
CA LYS A 136 15.53 12.48 -23.85
C LYS A 136 16.44 11.61 -23.00
N THR A 137 16.30 10.30 -23.11
CA THR A 137 17.29 9.35 -22.61
C THR A 137 18.38 9.22 -23.67
N ARG A 138 19.65 9.34 -23.26
CA ARG A 138 20.77 8.93 -24.12
C ARG A 138 20.88 7.42 -24.00
N VAL A 139 20.74 6.72 -25.12
CA VAL A 139 21.10 5.30 -25.23
C VAL A 139 22.62 5.25 -25.13
N HIS A 140 23.13 4.59 -24.09
CA HIS A 140 24.55 4.28 -23.92
C HIS A 140 24.87 2.95 -24.58
#